data_AF-A0A658INU7-F1
#
_entry.id   AF-A0A658INU7-F1
#
_cell.length_a   1.000
_cell.length_b   1.000
_cell.length_c   1.000
_cell.angle_alpha   90.00
_cell.angle_beta   90.00
_cell.angle_gamma   90.00
#
_symmetry.space_group_name_H-M   'P 1'
#
loop_
_entity.id
_entity.type
_entity.pdbx_description
1 polymer ?
#
loop_
_entity_poly.entity_id
_entity_poly.type
_entity_poly.pdbx_seq_one_letter_code
_entity_poly.pdbx_strand_id
1 'polypeptide(L)'
;MRRVDNGAVKHDAGERINELAEQVLTQVDGLLGRHHIVPNAVQTQMLTSHVRAMAHRSITGEPLPEVDASLFDEISAESMALAREIVAAFGNLPDEEAWLLSVHFEVAKDNL
;
A
#
# COMPACT_ATOMS: atom_id res chain seq x y z
N MET A 1 -16.20 37.55 3.44
CA MET A 1 -15.35 36.72 2.57
C MET A 1 -14.26 36.09 3.44
N ARG A 2 -14.49 34.89 3.99
CA ARG A 2 -13.52 34.21 4.87
C ARG A 2 -12.50 33.50 3.98
N ARG A 3 -11.24 33.96 3.98
CA ARG A 3 -10.13 33.20 3.40
C ARG A 3 -10.04 31.88 4.16
N VAL A 4 -10.23 30.77 3.47
CA VAL A 4 -9.88 29.45 4.01
C VAL A 4 -8.35 29.36 3.98
N ASP A 5 -7.76 29.15 5.15
CA ASP A 5 -6.32 28.92 5.30
C ASP A 5 -5.98 27.56 4.69
N ASN A 6 -5.41 27.57 3.48
CA ASN A 6 -4.87 26.39 2.83
C ASN A 6 -3.76 25.68 3.65
N GLY A 7 -3.21 26.32 4.69
CA GLY A 7 -2.21 25.74 5.58
C GLY A 7 -2.78 24.71 6.57
N ALA A 8 -3.97 24.95 7.12
CA ALA A 8 -4.59 24.05 8.11
C ALA A 8 -5.07 22.75 7.46
N VAL A 9 -5.65 22.83 6.25
CA VAL A 9 -6.13 21.66 5.49
C VAL A 9 -4.97 20.77 5.04
N LYS A 10 -3.83 21.35 4.66
CA LYS A 10 -2.63 20.59 4.25
C LYS A 10 -1.94 19.90 5.42
N HIS A 11 -1.94 20.54 6.59
CA HIS A 11 -1.37 19.95 7.81
C HIS A 11 -2.19 18.73 8.28
N ASP A 12 -3.53 18.86 8.26
CA ASP A 12 -4.47 17.77 8.59
C ASP A 12 -4.35 16.58 7.63
N ALA A 13 -4.26 16.82 6.32
CA ALA A 13 -4.11 15.76 5.34
C ALA A 13 -2.78 14.98 5.52
N GLY A 14 -1.69 15.69 5.80
CA GLY A 14 -0.39 15.06 6.03
C GLY A 14 -0.35 14.15 7.26
N GLU A 15 -0.99 14.59 8.35
CA GLU A 15 -1.12 13.81 9.59
C GLU A 15 -1.96 12.54 9.34
N ARG A 16 -3.14 12.69 8.72
CA ARG A 16 -4.02 11.56 8.37
C ARG A 16 -3.37 10.54 7.43
N ILE A 17 -2.54 10.99 6.48
CA ILE A 17 -1.78 10.10 5.59
C ILE A 17 -0.79 9.27 6.40
N ASN A 18 -0.06 9.89 7.34
CA ASN A 18 0.90 9.18 8.18
C ASN A 18 0.22 8.18 9.11
N GLU A 19 -0.88 8.58 9.77
CA GLU A 19 -1.66 7.71 10.65
C GLU A 19 -2.19 6.47 9.90
N LEU A 20 -2.79 6.69 8.72
CA LEU A 20 -3.31 5.59 7.90
C LEU A 20 -2.17 4.67 7.43
N ALA A 21 -1.04 5.23 7.01
CA ALA A 21 0.11 4.43 6.60
C ALA A 21 0.64 3.57 7.76
N GLU A 22 0.81 4.14 8.95
CA GLU A 22 1.30 3.40 10.13
C GLU A 22 0.32 2.29 10.57
N GLN A 23 -0.98 2.58 10.53
CA GLN A 23 -2.02 1.60 10.81
C GLN A 23 -1.95 0.42 9.83
N VAL A 24 -1.81 0.69 8.53
CA VAL A 24 -1.75 -0.37 7.52
C VAL A 24 -0.41 -1.11 7.57
N LEU A 25 0.71 -0.43 7.81
CA LEU A 25 2.01 -1.09 7.99
C LEU A 25 2.00 -2.07 9.17
N THR A 26 1.33 -1.72 10.26
CA THR A 26 1.15 -2.65 11.39
C THR A 26 0.34 -3.90 10.99
N GLN A 27 -0.65 -3.74 10.11
CA GLN A 27 -1.39 -4.89 9.56
C GLN A 27 -0.54 -5.73 8.62
N VAL A 28 0.28 -5.09 7.79
CA VAL A 28 1.25 -5.76 6.90
C VAL A 28 2.23 -6.59 7.71
N ASP A 29 2.83 -6.03 8.77
CA ASP A 29 3.75 -6.76 9.65
C ASP A 29 3.08 -7.98 10.29
N GLY A 30 1.83 -7.81 10.75
CA GLY A 30 1.03 -8.91 11.27
C GLY A 30 0.73 -9.98 10.23
N LEU A 31 0.46 -9.58 8.97
CA LEU A 31 0.18 -10.50 7.86
C LEU A 31 1.44 -11.28 7.46
N LEU A 32 2.56 -10.60 7.28
CA LEU A 32 3.87 -11.21 6.99
C LEU A 32 4.24 -12.25 8.06
N GLY A 33 4.05 -11.90 9.34
CA GLY A 33 4.28 -12.82 10.46
C GLY A 33 3.39 -14.07 10.42
N ARG A 34 2.09 -13.93 10.11
CA ARG A 34 1.17 -15.08 9.98
C ARG A 34 1.56 -16.03 8.85
N HIS A 35 2.11 -15.48 7.76
CA HIS A 35 2.51 -16.25 6.57
C HIS A 35 3.99 -16.66 6.58
N HIS A 36 4.74 -16.37 7.66
CA HIS A 36 6.18 -16.65 7.77
C HIS A 36 7.02 -16.03 6.65
N ILE A 37 6.58 -14.90 6.11
CA ILE A 37 7.31 -14.14 5.09
C ILE A 37 8.23 -13.17 5.83
N VAL A 38 9.52 -13.20 5.50
CA VAL A 38 10.54 -12.36 6.14
C VAL A 38 11.26 -11.55 5.06
N PRO A 39 10.78 -10.35 4.73
CA PRO A 39 11.45 -9.51 3.75
C PRO A 39 12.82 -9.05 4.25
N ASN A 40 13.78 -8.92 3.33
CA ASN A 40 15.06 -8.28 3.63
C ASN A 40 14.91 -6.75 3.76
N ALA A 41 15.95 -6.05 4.22
CA ALA A 41 15.90 -4.61 4.48
C ALA A 41 15.45 -3.77 3.27
N VAL A 42 15.87 -4.13 2.05
CA VAL A 42 15.50 -3.42 0.81
C VAL A 42 14.03 -3.69 0.49
N GLN A 43 13.59 -4.95 0.57
CA GLN A 43 12.20 -5.33 0.34
C GLN A 43 11.26 -4.64 1.35
N THR A 44 11.64 -4.59 2.63
CA THR A 44 10.90 -3.87 3.68
C THR A 44 10.80 -2.38 3.36
N GLN A 45 11.90 -1.74 2.94
CA GLN A 45 11.89 -0.34 2.56
C GLN A 45 10.95 -0.07 1.38
N MET A 46 11.01 -0.92 0.35
CA MET A 46 10.19 -0.78 -0.85
C MET A 46 8.70 -0.99 -0.56
N LEU A 47 8.35 -2.01 0.21
CA LEU A 47 6.99 -2.26 0.67
C LEU A 47 6.47 -1.09 1.53
N THR A 48 7.30 -0.58 2.43
CA THR A 48 6.96 0.58 3.28
C THR A 48 6.66 1.82 2.44
N SER A 49 7.50 2.10 1.44
CA SER A 49 7.30 3.21 0.51
C SER A 49 5.99 3.06 -0.27
N HIS A 50 5.70 1.85 -0.73
CA HIS A 50 4.49 1.54 -1.47
C HIS A 50 3.23 1.79 -0.65
N VAL A 51 3.15 1.25 0.57
CA VAL A 51 2.00 1.43 1.48
C VAL A 51 1.79 2.91 1.83
N ARG A 52 2.86 3.69 2.00
CA ARG A 52 2.76 5.14 2.21
C ARG A 52 2.19 5.86 0.99
N ALA A 53 2.55 5.45 -0.22
CA ALA A 53 1.97 5.99 -1.45
C ALA A 53 0.48 5.62 -1.60
N MET A 54 0.08 4.41 -1.20
CA MET A 54 -1.32 4.00 -1.15
C MET A 54 -2.13 4.85 -0.16
N ALA A 55 -1.59 5.11 1.04
CA ALA A 55 -2.22 6.00 2.02
C ALA A 55 -2.39 7.42 1.48
N HIS A 56 -1.38 7.94 0.78
CA HIS A 56 -1.46 9.23 0.10
C HIS A 56 -2.62 9.25 -0.91
N ARG A 57 -2.71 8.26 -1.80
CA ARG A 57 -3.79 8.18 -2.81
C ARG A 57 -5.16 7.99 -2.17
N SER A 58 -5.26 7.19 -1.12
CA SER A 58 -6.50 6.97 -0.38
C SER A 58 -7.04 8.27 0.23
N ILE A 59 -6.18 9.13 0.77
CA ILE A 59 -6.61 10.40 1.38
C ILE A 59 -6.82 11.51 0.34
N THR A 60 -5.96 11.59 -0.68
CA THR A 60 -5.97 12.70 -1.65
C THR A 60 -6.89 12.45 -2.84
N GLY A 61 -7.21 11.19 -3.14
CA GLY A 61 -7.93 10.78 -4.35
C GLY A 61 -7.08 10.86 -5.62
N GLU A 62 -5.76 11.00 -5.50
CA GLU A 62 -4.86 10.94 -6.65
C GLU A 62 -5.00 9.56 -7.34
N PRO A 63 -5.19 9.51 -8.67
CA PRO A 63 -5.42 8.26 -9.37
C PRO A 63 -4.17 7.38 -9.39
N LEU A 64 -4.39 6.07 -9.46
CA LEU A 64 -3.32 5.13 -9.78
C LEU A 64 -2.89 5.35 -11.25
N PRO A 65 -1.59 5.31 -11.58
CA PRO A 65 -1.14 5.26 -12.96
C PRO A 65 -1.72 4.04 -13.69
N GLU A 66 -1.93 4.16 -15.00
CA GLU A 66 -2.32 3.03 -15.83
C GLU A 66 -1.26 1.93 -15.78
N VAL A 67 -1.70 0.71 -15.52
CA VAL A 67 -0.85 -0.48 -15.44
C VAL A 67 -1.47 -1.60 -16.26
N ASP A 68 -0.63 -2.35 -16.97
CA ASP A 68 -1.07 -3.50 -17.75
C ASP A 68 -1.19 -4.73 -16.84
N ALA A 69 -2.37 -5.34 -16.82
CA ALA A 69 -2.66 -6.52 -16.02
C ALA A 69 -1.76 -7.71 -16.39
N SER A 70 -1.33 -7.83 -17.65
CA SER A 70 -0.50 -8.96 -18.08
C SER A 70 0.89 -8.98 -17.44
N LEU A 71 1.33 -7.86 -16.84
CA LEU A 71 2.60 -7.79 -16.09
C LEU A 71 2.54 -8.61 -14.79
N PHE A 72 1.34 -9.01 -14.36
CA PHE A 72 1.11 -9.69 -13.08
C PHE A 72 0.67 -11.15 -13.27
N ASP A 73 0.66 -11.68 -14.50
CA ASP A 73 0.22 -13.05 -14.80
C ASP A 73 1.07 -14.12 -14.11
N GLU A 74 2.33 -13.81 -13.78
CA GLU A 74 3.24 -14.72 -13.07
C GLU A 74 3.15 -14.62 -11.55
N ILE A 75 2.40 -13.64 -11.01
CA ILE A 75 2.24 -13.49 -9.57
C ILE A 75 1.39 -14.64 -9.01
N SER A 76 1.85 -15.22 -7.91
CA SER A 76 1.11 -16.31 -7.28
C SER A 76 -0.23 -15.84 -6.72
N ALA A 77 -1.23 -16.73 -6.77
CA ALA A 77 -2.55 -16.46 -6.20
C ALA A 77 -2.48 -16.13 -4.70
N GLU A 78 -1.50 -16.67 -3.98
CA GLU A 78 -1.25 -16.34 -2.57
C GLU A 78 -0.82 -14.88 -2.40
N SER A 79 0.22 -14.43 -3.11
CA SER A 79 0.69 -13.03 -3.04
C SER A 79 -0.40 -12.04 -3.44
N MET A 80 -1.21 -12.40 -4.45
CA MET A 80 -2.36 -11.60 -4.86
C MET A 80 -3.44 -11.53 -3.78
N ALA A 81 -3.71 -12.64 -3.07
CA ALA A 81 -4.67 -12.65 -1.97
C ALA A 81 -4.20 -11.79 -0.79
N LEU A 82 -2.92 -11.87 -0.42
CA LEU A 82 -2.32 -11.04 0.63
C LEU A 82 -2.42 -9.55 0.29
N ALA A 83 -2.12 -9.19 -0.97
CA ALA A 83 -2.24 -7.81 -1.44
C ALA A 83 -3.67 -7.29 -1.37
N ARG A 84 -4.66 -8.10 -1.80
CA ARG A 84 -6.09 -7.73 -1.72
C ARG A 84 -6.56 -7.52 -0.28
N GLU A 85 -6.09 -8.32 0.68
CA GLU A 85 -6.40 -8.13 2.11
C GLU A 85 -5.94 -6.75 2.59
N ILE A 86 -4.73 -6.33 2.23
CA ILE A 86 -4.18 -5.02 2.60
C ILE A 86 -4.88 -3.88 1.86
N VAL A 87 -5.15 -4.01 0.56
CA VAL A 87 -5.88 -2.99 -0.20
C VAL A 87 -7.29 -2.76 0.36
N ALA A 88 -7.97 -3.83 0.78
CA ALA A 88 -9.29 -3.73 1.40
C ALA A 88 -9.28 -2.90 2.70
N ALA A 89 -8.16 -2.86 3.43
CA ALA A 89 -8.03 -2.04 4.64
C ALA A 89 -8.10 -0.52 4.38
N PHE A 90 -7.83 -0.07 3.14
CA PHE A 90 -8.01 1.33 2.75
C PHE A 90 -9.47 1.66 2.41
N GLY A 91 -10.24 0.68 1.94
CA GLY A 91 -11.69 0.78 1.68
C GLY A 91 -12.11 1.62 0.46
N ASN A 92 -11.19 2.39 -0.14
CA ASN A 92 -11.49 3.29 -1.27
C ASN A 92 -10.47 3.23 -2.42
N LEU A 93 -9.52 2.30 -2.35
CA LEU A 93 -8.51 2.11 -3.39
C LEU A 93 -9.01 1.15 -4.49
N PRO A 94 -8.57 1.34 -5.75
CA PRO A 94 -8.92 0.44 -6.85
C PRO A 94 -8.26 -0.94 -6.70
N ASP A 95 -8.80 -1.96 -7.37
CA ASP A 95 -8.30 -3.35 -7.28
C ASP A 95 -6.89 -3.49 -7.85
N GLU A 96 -6.57 -2.65 -8.83
CA GLU A 96 -5.28 -2.51 -9.50
C GLU A 96 -4.11 -2.26 -8.53
N GLU A 97 -4.38 -1.64 -7.37
CA GLU A 97 -3.39 -1.47 -6.31
C GLU A 97 -2.91 -2.81 -5.75
N ALA A 98 -3.79 -3.81 -5.72
CA ALA A 98 -3.42 -5.15 -5.26
C ALA A 98 -2.43 -5.79 -6.22
N TRP A 99 -2.54 -5.51 -7.53
CA TRP A 99 -1.62 -6.07 -8.52
C TRP A 99 -0.20 -5.54 -8.27
N LEU A 100 -0.06 -4.23 -8.08
CA LEU A 100 1.23 -3.62 -7.76
C LEU A 100 1.78 -4.06 -6.40
N LEU A 101 0.93 -4.08 -5.38
CA LEU A 101 1.33 -4.47 -4.03
C LEU A 101 1.76 -5.96 -3.97
N SER A 102 1.13 -6.82 -4.77
CA SER A 102 1.41 -8.26 -4.79
C SER A 102 2.85 -8.61 -5.17
N VAL A 103 3.51 -7.75 -5.97
CA VAL A 103 4.94 -7.91 -6.32
C VAL A 103 5.82 -7.91 -5.07
N HIS A 104 5.50 -7.08 -4.07
CA HIS A 104 6.27 -7.03 -2.83
C HIS A 104 6.16 -8.33 -2.02
N PHE A 105 4.97 -8.94 -2.00
CA PHE A 105 4.76 -10.22 -1.33
C PHE A 105 5.45 -11.36 -2.09
N GLU A 106 5.37 -11.38 -3.42
CA GLU A 106 5.99 -12.42 -4.25
C GLU A 106 7.52 -12.44 -4.05
N VAL A 107 8.15 -11.27 -4.18
CA VAL A 107 9.60 -11.12 -4.04
C VAL A 107 10.06 -11.44 -2.60
N ALA A 108 9.29 -11.03 -1.59
CA ALA A 108 9.61 -11.32 -0.20
C ALA A 108 9.45 -12.80 0.16
N LYS A 109 8.45 -13.50 -0.40
CA LYS A 109 8.22 -14.94 -0.17
C LYS A 109 9.40 -15.78 -0.65
N ASP A 110 9.94 -15.45 -1.82
CA ASP A 110 11.03 -16.21 -2.43
C ASP A 110 12.43 -15.67 -2.04
N ASN A 111 12.48 -14.59 -1.24
CA ASN A 111 13.70 -13.86 -0.89
C ASN A 111 14.53 -13.43 -2.13
N LEU A 112 13.85 -13.09 -3.22
CA LEU A 112 14.46 -12.67 -4.48
C LEU A 112 14.95 -11.22 -4.47
#